data_AF-A0AAN7WJ52-F1
#
_entry.id   AF-A0AAN7WJ52-F1
#
_cell.length_a   1.000
_cell.length_b   1.000
_cell.length_c   1.000
_cell.angle_alpha   90.00
_cell.angle_beta   90.00
_cell.angle_gamma   90.00
#
_symmetry.space_group_name_H-M   'P 1'
#
loop_
_entity.id
_entity.type
_entity.pdbx_description
1 polymer ?
#
loop_
_entity_poly.entity_id
_entity_poly.type
_entity_poly.pdbx_seq_one_letter_code
_entity_poly.pdbx_strand_id
1 'polypeptide(L)'
;MVRYYCEYCHSYLTHDTLSVRKSHLIGKNHLKVASDYYRNKHVCSKYGKPSSSSISKQNKNSKNNKNNKHSEGLPSKKIIIHPLSNREKKKNRRIKKLFDKELNHELFKNYRYERNNIYKQDHILSTLYDGSPGFSKIFIKSNRFDIGDSIKQSRLPQRANQNDTGNILNRPINQDLSKRDRNEVYEGGDIVSNKIGMLPPPLILSLWANTIPKYQIYYNNNNNNTSHIMVSHSAVKDSKRRYIKSEETEKYKKRKF
;
A
#
# COMPACT_ATOMS: atom_id res chain seq x y z
N MET A 1 3.96 -5.98 -46.30
CA MET A 1 3.76 -5.29 -45.01
C MET A 1 4.06 -6.25 -43.88
N VAL A 2 4.86 -5.84 -42.91
CA VAL A 2 5.18 -6.67 -41.74
C VAL A 2 3.97 -6.68 -40.80
N ARG A 3 3.55 -7.85 -40.32
CA ARG A 3 2.49 -7.97 -39.30
C ARG A 3 3.10 -7.67 -37.92
N TYR A 4 2.40 -6.88 -37.11
CA TYR A 4 2.80 -6.65 -35.72
C TYR A 4 2.23 -7.74 -34.81
N TYR A 5 3.07 -8.30 -33.95
CA TYR A 5 2.68 -9.23 -32.90
C TYR A 5 2.91 -8.58 -31.54
N CYS A 6 1.87 -8.55 -30.70
CA CYS A 6 2.01 -8.08 -29.33
C CYS A 6 2.36 -9.24 -28.41
N GLU A 7 3.56 -9.22 -27.83
CA GLU A 7 4.03 -10.25 -26.89
C GLU A 7 3.18 -10.35 -25.63
N TYR A 8 2.57 -9.25 -25.18
CA TYR A 8 1.73 -9.25 -23.97
C TYR A 8 0.33 -9.80 -24.25
N CYS A 9 -0.28 -9.42 -25.37
CA CYS A 9 -1.65 -9.84 -25.71
C CYS A 9 -1.70 -11.18 -26.44
N HIS A 10 -0.55 -11.71 -26.88
CA HIS A 10 -0.44 -12.91 -27.72
C HIS A 10 -1.36 -12.86 -28.96
N SER A 11 -1.45 -11.67 -29.57
CA SER A 11 -2.36 -11.40 -30.69
C SER A 11 -1.62 -10.71 -31.85
N TYR A 12 -1.93 -11.11 -33.08
CA TYR A 12 -1.46 -10.43 -34.29
C TYR A 12 -2.39 -9.28 -34.67
N LEU A 13 -1.80 -8.19 -35.15
CA LEU A 13 -2.52 -7.03 -35.68
C LEU A 13 -2.61 -7.13 -37.21
N THR A 14 -3.78 -6.84 -37.79
CA THR A 14 -4.04 -7.00 -39.23
C THR A 14 -3.17 -6.08 -40.09
N HIS A 15 -3.02 -4.83 -39.67
CA HIS A 15 -2.15 -3.84 -40.31
C HIS A 15 -1.33 -3.09 -39.27
N ASP A 16 -0.03 -3.00 -39.51
CA ASP A 16 0.91 -2.34 -38.62
C ASP A 16 1.14 -0.89 -39.03
N THR A 17 0.11 -0.06 -38.85
CA THR A 17 0.25 1.40 -38.97
C THR A 17 0.47 2.02 -37.59
N LEU A 18 1.17 3.15 -37.53
CA LEU A 18 1.45 3.84 -36.26
C LEU A 18 0.16 4.16 -35.48
N SER A 19 -0.92 4.53 -36.17
CA SER A 19 -2.22 4.81 -35.57
C SER A 19 -2.83 3.57 -34.91
N VAL A 20 -2.86 2.44 -35.62
CA VAL A 20 -3.45 1.18 -35.10
C VAL A 20 -2.58 0.61 -33.97
N ARG A 21 -1.25 0.69 -34.08
CA ARG A 21 -0.34 0.26 -33.02
C ARG A 21 -0.50 1.12 -31.76
N LYS A 22 -0.58 2.44 -31.91
CA LYS A 22 -0.77 3.37 -30.78
C LYS A 22 -2.11 3.15 -30.07
N SER A 23 -3.20 2.93 -30.81
CA SER A 23 -4.50 2.62 -30.21
C SER A 23 -4.52 1.28 -29.48
N HIS A 24 -3.83 0.27 -30.00
CA HIS A 24 -3.65 -1.02 -29.32
C HIS A 24 -2.89 -0.86 -27.99
N LEU A 25 -1.75 -0.16 -27.99
CA LEU A 25 -0.90 0.03 -26.79
C LEU A 25 -1.60 0.83 -25.67
N ILE A 26 -2.44 1.80 -26.03
CA ILE A 26 -3.24 2.59 -25.07
C ILE A 26 -4.55 1.87 -24.70
N GLY A 27 -4.85 0.74 -25.35
CA GLY A 27 -6.06 -0.04 -25.11
C GLY A 27 -6.15 -0.58 -23.68
N LYS A 28 -7.34 -0.52 -23.09
CA LYS A 28 -7.62 -0.97 -21.71
C LYS A 28 -7.16 -2.41 -21.46
N ASN A 29 -7.37 -3.31 -22.42
CA ASN A 29 -6.98 -4.70 -22.28
C ASN A 29 -5.46 -4.87 -22.27
N HIS A 30 -4.76 -4.22 -23.21
CA HIS A 30 -3.30 -4.23 -23.27
C HIS A 30 -2.68 -3.70 -21.98
N LEU A 31 -3.12 -2.53 -21.51
CA LEU A 31 -2.63 -1.94 -20.26
C LEU A 31 -2.84 -2.85 -19.06
N LYS A 32 -3.99 -3.53 -18.97
CA LYS A 32 -4.27 -4.51 -17.90
C LYS A 32 -3.26 -5.66 -17.95
N VAL A 33 -3.14 -6.34 -19.10
CA VAL A 33 -2.27 -7.50 -19.26
C VAL A 33 -0.80 -7.14 -19.06
N ALA A 34 -0.34 -6.02 -19.63
CA ALA A 34 1.01 -5.51 -19.40
C ALA A 34 1.25 -5.19 -17.91
N SER A 35 0.29 -4.55 -17.23
CA SER A 35 0.42 -4.26 -15.80
C SER A 35 0.51 -5.53 -14.96
N ASP A 36 -0.28 -6.56 -15.29
CA ASP A 36 -0.28 -7.84 -14.58
C ASP A 36 1.02 -8.62 -14.84
N TYR A 37 1.55 -8.58 -16.06
CA TYR A 37 2.86 -9.15 -16.40
C TYR A 37 3.98 -8.55 -15.53
N TYR A 38 4.10 -7.22 -15.48
CA TYR A 38 5.15 -6.57 -14.69
C TYR A 38 4.96 -6.77 -13.18
N ARG A 39 3.71 -6.77 -12.69
CA ARG A 39 3.40 -7.11 -11.29
C ARG A 39 3.86 -8.53 -10.95
N ASN A 40 3.55 -9.50 -11.80
CA ASN A 40 3.95 -10.89 -11.59
C ASN A 40 5.46 -11.07 -11.68
N LYS A 41 6.13 -10.46 -12.67
CA LYS A 41 7.59 -10.49 -12.81
C LYS A 41 8.30 -9.93 -11.57
N HIS A 42 7.81 -8.81 -11.03
CA HIS A 42 8.33 -8.24 -9.79
C HIS A 42 8.11 -9.17 -8.58
N VAL A 43 6.94 -9.80 -8.46
CA VAL A 43 6.65 -10.78 -7.40
C VAL A 43 7.58 -12.01 -7.51
N CYS A 44 7.76 -12.54 -8.71
CA CYS A 44 8.68 -13.66 -8.97
C CYS A 44 10.12 -13.30 -8.62
N SER A 45 10.60 -12.11 -8.97
CA SER A 45 11.94 -11.66 -8.60
C SER A 45 12.11 -11.52 -7.08
N LYS A 46 11.12 -10.96 -6.38
CA LYS A 46 11.20 -10.73 -4.92
C LYS A 46 11.09 -12.00 -4.08
N TYR A 47 10.28 -12.98 -4.51
CA TYR A 47 9.99 -14.19 -3.72
C TYR A 47 10.54 -15.48 -4.32
N GLY A 48 10.91 -15.47 -5.60
CA GLY A 48 11.66 -16.53 -6.24
C GLY A 48 13.08 -16.48 -5.72
N LYS A 49 13.31 -17.00 -4.51
CA LYS A 49 14.65 -17.31 -4.07
C LYS A 49 15.13 -18.43 -4.99
N PRO A 50 16.15 -18.24 -5.85
CA PRO A 50 16.98 -19.38 -6.17
C PRO A 50 17.44 -19.87 -4.79
N SER A 51 17.12 -21.11 -4.42
CA SER A 51 17.95 -21.75 -3.41
C SER A 51 19.35 -21.58 -3.96
N SER A 52 20.16 -20.71 -3.36
CA SER A 52 21.60 -20.71 -3.63
C SER A 52 21.94 -22.17 -3.51
N SER A 53 22.28 -22.79 -4.63
CA SER A 53 22.67 -24.18 -4.66
C SER A 53 23.80 -24.22 -3.66
N SER A 54 23.50 -24.68 -2.46
CA SER A 54 24.50 -25.07 -1.51
C SER A 54 25.12 -26.26 -2.21
N ILE A 55 26.06 -25.97 -3.10
CA ILE A 55 27.19 -26.80 -3.43
C ILE A 55 27.86 -26.97 -2.07
N SER A 56 27.25 -27.83 -1.26
CA SER A 56 27.93 -28.60 -0.28
C SER A 56 28.87 -29.46 -1.13
N LYS A 57 30.00 -28.87 -1.51
CA LYS A 57 31.26 -29.50 -1.19
C LYS A 57 31.15 -29.76 0.31
N GLN A 58 30.49 -30.87 0.65
CA GLN A 58 30.75 -31.59 1.87
C GLN A 58 32.25 -31.83 1.77
N ASN A 59 33.04 -30.88 2.28
CA ASN A 59 34.43 -31.10 2.55
C ASN A 59 34.40 -32.38 3.36
N LYS A 60 34.83 -33.47 2.72
CA LYS A 60 35.09 -34.74 3.37
C LYS A 60 36.00 -34.36 4.53
N ASN A 61 35.40 -34.25 5.72
CA ASN A 61 36.14 -34.01 6.94
C ASN A 61 37.16 -35.13 6.98
N SER A 62 38.40 -34.73 6.70
CA SER A 62 39.59 -35.55 6.79
C SER A 62 39.56 -36.22 8.16
N LYS A 63 39.60 -37.55 8.17
CA LYS A 63 39.65 -38.40 9.36
C LYS A 63 40.91 -38.18 10.24
N ASN A 64 41.71 -37.12 10.05
CA ASN A 64 43.08 -37.05 10.57
C ASN A 64 43.39 -35.94 11.58
N ASN A 65 42.43 -35.18 12.12
CA ASN A 65 42.75 -34.23 13.21
C ASN A 65 41.73 -34.32 14.35
N LYS A 66 41.94 -35.33 15.21
CA LYS A 66 41.15 -35.57 16.43
C LYS A 66 41.71 -34.92 17.69
N ASN A 67 42.86 -34.25 17.64
CA ASN A 67 43.49 -33.69 18.84
C ASN A 67 43.61 -32.17 18.67
N ASN A 68 43.14 -31.40 19.67
CA ASN A 68 43.33 -29.94 19.84
C ASN A 68 42.23 -28.96 19.37
N LYS A 69 40.93 -29.30 19.48
CA LYS A 69 39.86 -28.26 19.54
C LYS A 69 38.93 -28.40 20.76
N HIS A 70 39.49 -28.84 21.87
CA HIS A 70 38.88 -28.71 23.20
C HIS A 70 39.73 -27.76 24.04
N SER A 71 39.64 -26.47 23.77
CA SER A 71 40.09 -25.45 24.73
C SER A 71 39.15 -24.26 24.67
N GLU A 72 38.39 -24.13 25.76
CA GLU A 72 37.76 -22.89 26.25
C GLU A 72 36.48 -22.38 25.57
N GLY A 73 35.51 -23.28 25.40
CA GLY A 73 34.10 -22.90 25.28
C GLY A 73 33.25 -23.73 26.24
N LEU A 74 32.60 -23.08 27.21
CA LEU A 74 31.61 -23.71 28.11
C LEU A 74 30.66 -24.65 27.34
N PRO A 75 30.20 -25.77 27.94
CA PRO A 75 29.28 -26.68 27.27
C PRO A 75 27.98 -25.94 26.94
N SER A 76 27.81 -25.52 25.68
CA SER A 76 26.63 -24.82 25.25
C SER A 76 25.43 -25.77 25.36
N LYS A 77 24.45 -25.39 26.19
CA LYS A 77 23.22 -26.16 26.35
C LYS A 77 22.57 -26.32 24.97
N LYS A 78 22.12 -27.55 24.66
CA LYS A 78 21.40 -27.85 23.41
C LYS A 78 20.21 -26.89 23.26
N ILE A 79 20.14 -26.18 22.14
CA ILE A 79 19.04 -25.27 21.83
C ILE A 79 17.85 -26.10 21.31
N ILE A 80 16.69 -25.98 21.96
CA ILE A 80 15.47 -26.63 21.51
C ILE A 80 14.81 -25.77 20.42
N ILE A 81 14.49 -26.39 19.29
CA ILE A 81 13.79 -25.75 18.18
C ILE A 81 12.33 -26.20 18.22
N HIS A 82 11.39 -25.24 18.32
CA HIS A 82 9.95 -25.52 18.28
C HIS A 82 9.38 -25.17 16.89
N PRO A 83 9.21 -26.14 15.98
CA PRO A 83 8.61 -25.87 14.68
C PRO A 83 7.10 -25.67 14.79
N LEU A 84 6.60 -24.61 14.16
CA LEU A 84 5.16 -24.35 14.03
C LEU A 84 4.46 -25.40 13.15
N SER A 85 3.15 -25.58 13.37
CA SER A 85 2.29 -26.40 12.49
C SER A 85 2.19 -25.81 11.09
N ASN A 86 1.94 -26.65 10.07
CA ASN A 86 1.76 -26.19 8.69
C ASN A 86 0.64 -25.17 8.53
N ARG A 87 -0.46 -25.34 9.28
CA ARG A 87 -1.59 -24.40 9.30
C ARG A 87 -1.16 -23.03 9.81
N GLU A 88 -0.39 -22.99 10.89
CA GLU A 88 0.12 -21.76 11.50
C GLU A 88 1.17 -21.10 10.61
N LYS A 89 2.11 -21.87 10.04
CA LYS A 89 3.09 -21.38 9.07
C LYS A 89 2.40 -20.71 7.88
N LYS A 90 1.34 -21.32 7.33
CA LYS A 90 0.55 -20.74 6.22
C LYS A 90 -0.13 -19.45 6.62
N LYS A 91 -0.75 -19.41 7.81
CA LYS A 91 -1.38 -18.20 8.37
C LYS A 91 -0.35 -17.08 8.57
N ASN A 92 0.77 -17.37 9.23
CA ASN A 92 1.83 -16.38 9.51
C ASN A 92 2.45 -15.85 8.22
N ARG A 93 2.67 -16.70 7.21
CA ARG A 93 3.14 -16.26 5.88
C ARG A 93 2.14 -15.33 5.18
N ARG A 94 0.84 -15.60 5.26
CA ARG A 94 -0.20 -14.72 4.70
C ARG A 94 -0.23 -13.37 5.40
N ILE A 95 -0.24 -13.37 6.74
CA ILE A 95 -0.22 -12.16 7.56
C ILE A 95 1.03 -11.33 7.28
N LYS A 96 2.22 -11.96 7.27
CA LYS A 96 3.47 -11.29 6.93
C LYS A 96 3.44 -10.66 5.54
N LYS A 97 2.94 -11.38 4.53
CA LYS A 97 2.79 -10.82 3.17
C LYS A 97 1.85 -9.60 3.12
N LEU A 98 0.78 -9.60 3.92
CA LEU A 98 -0.13 -8.44 4.01
C LEU A 98 0.57 -7.25 4.67
N PHE A 99 1.23 -7.46 5.82
CA PHE A 99 2.00 -6.40 6.48
C PHE A 99 3.12 -5.86 5.60
N ASP A 100 3.90 -6.72 4.95
CA ASP A 100 4.94 -6.30 4.02
C ASP A 100 4.33 -5.48 2.87
N LYS A 101 3.16 -5.86 2.36
CA LYS A 101 2.48 -5.10 1.30
C LYS A 101 2.00 -3.74 1.80
N GLU A 102 1.39 -3.67 2.98
CA GLU A 102 0.90 -2.43 3.57
C GLU A 102 2.06 -1.48 3.88
N LEU A 103 3.12 -1.98 4.52
CA LEU A 103 4.32 -1.20 4.84
C LEU A 103 5.02 -0.72 3.56
N ASN A 104 5.22 -1.60 2.58
CA ASN A 104 5.78 -1.18 1.29
C ASN A 104 4.83 -0.21 0.58
N HIS A 105 3.52 -0.38 0.65
CA HIS A 105 2.58 0.55 0.06
C HIS A 105 2.60 1.90 0.79
N GLU A 106 2.83 1.96 2.09
CA GLU A 106 3.07 3.20 2.84
C GLU A 106 4.37 3.88 2.41
N LEU A 107 5.45 3.10 2.23
CA LEU A 107 6.73 3.62 1.72
C LEU A 107 6.65 4.06 0.26
N PHE A 108 6.01 3.28 -0.61
CA PHE A 108 5.82 3.61 -2.04
C PHE A 108 4.77 4.67 -2.25
N LYS A 109 3.79 4.81 -1.34
CA LYS A 109 2.93 5.99 -1.29
C LYS A 109 3.84 7.21 -1.27
N ASN A 110 4.80 7.30 -0.35
CA ASN A 110 5.77 8.41 -0.27
C ASN A 110 6.55 8.70 -1.57
N TYR A 111 6.65 7.77 -2.53
CA TYR A 111 7.40 7.96 -3.78
C TYR A 111 6.56 7.99 -5.08
N ARG A 112 5.29 7.54 -5.10
CA ARG A 112 4.51 7.44 -6.35
C ARG A 112 3.23 8.26 -6.32
N TYR A 113 3.25 9.37 -7.05
CA TYR A 113 2.08 10.13 -7.48
C TYR A 113 1.10 9.19 -8.21
N GLU A 114 -0.08 8.92 -7.64
CA GLU A 114 -1.37 9.16 -8.32
C GLU A 114 -2.61 8.72 -7.53
N ARG A 115 -3.60 9.60 -7.68
CA ARG A 115 -5.05 9.50 -7.74
C ARG A 115 -5.95 9.20 -6.54
N ASN A 116 -5.65 8.38 -5.53
CA ASN A 116 -6.61 8.25 -4.42
C ASN A 116 -5.92 7.88 -3.08
N ASN A 117 -6.07 8.78 -2.10
CA ASN A 117 -5.64 8.69 -0.70
C ASN A 117 -4.14 8.96 -0.41
N ILE A 118 -3.96 10.25 -0.13
CA ILE A 118 -2.80 11.05 0.19
C ILE A 118 -2.00 10.51 1.40
N TYR A 119 -0.74 10.18 1.14
CA TYR A 119 0.48 10.30 1.96
C TYR A 119 0.32 10.71 3.43
N LYS A 120 0.70 9.87 4.40
CA LYS A 120 0.63 10.22 5.82
C LYS A 120 1.49 11.43 6.23
N GLN A 121 2.62 11.71 5.56
CA GLN A 121 3.52 12.79 5.97
C GLN A 121 3.21 14.14 5.28
N ASP A 122 2.98 14.13 3.96
CA ASP A 122 2.45 15.31 3.25
C ASP A 122 1.02 15.63 3.70
N HIS A 123 0.21 14.66 4.12
CA HIS A 123 -1.12 14.94 4.69
C HIS A 123 -0.99 15.67 6.01
N ILE A 124 -0.06 15.34 6.89
CA ILE A 124 0.07 16.07 8.16
C ILE A 124 0.46 17.52 7.88
N LEU A 125 1.47 17.76 7.05
CA LEU A 125 1.85 19.13 6.68
C LEU A 125 0.73 19.83 5.90
N SER A 126 0.13 19.18 4.91
CA SER A 126 -0.98 19.74 4.16
C SER A 126 -2.20 20.03 5.04
N THR A 127 -2.48 19.23 6.07
CA THR A 127 -3.55 19.50 7.03
C THR A 127 -3.17 20.63 7.97
N LEU A 128 -1.92 20.67 8.41
CA LEU A 128 -1.39 21.72 9.29
C LEU A 128 -1.37 23.10 8.61
N TYR A 129 -1.04 23.12 7.32
CA TYR A 129 -1.02 24.34 6.50
C TYR A 129 -2.33 24.58 5.75
N ASP A 130 -3.39 23.80 5.99
CA ASP A 130 -4.69 24.06 5.37
C ASP A 130 -5.22 25.42 5.86
N GLY A 131 -5.58 26.29 4.93
CA GLY A 131 -5.97 27.69 5.21
C GLY A 131 -4.81 28.69 5.29
N SER A 132 -3.56 28.25 5.19
CA SER A 132 -2.42 29.17 5.10
C SER A 132 -2.41 29.95 3.77
N PRO A 133 -1.91 31.21 3.76
CA PRO A 133 -1.79 31.97 2.53
C PRO A 133 -0.87 31.24 1.53
N GLY A 134 -1.35 31.06 0.30
CA GLY A 134 -0.59 30.38 -0.75
C GLY A 134 -0.62 28.84 -0.71
N PHE A 135 -1.39 28.22 0.20
CA PHE A 135 -1.60 26.76 0.24
C PHE A 135 -1.90 26.17 -1.14
N SER A 136 -2.82 26.82 -1.86
CA SER A 136 -3.32 26.41 -3.17
C SER A 136 -2.26 26.44 -4.28
N LYS A 137 -1.11 27.08 -4.07
CA LYS A 137 0.00 27.14 -5.04
C LYS A 137 1.03 26.01 -4.83
N ILE A 138 1.16 25.52 -3.60
CA ILE A 138 2.23 24.59 -3.19
C ILE A 138 1.69 23.16 -3.03
N PHE A 139 0.58 23.02 -2.28
CA PHE A 139 0.05 21.70 -1.89
C PHE A 139 -0.93 21.14 -2.93
N ILE A 140 -1.58 22.01 -3.72
CA ILE A 140 -2.44 21.56 -4.82
C ILE A 140 -1.59 21.25 -6.04
N LYS A 141 -1.48 19.96 -6.32
CA LYS A 141 -0.61 19.38 -7.35
C LYS A 141 -0.88 19.95 -8.75
N SER A 142 -2.16 20.13 -9.11
CA SER A 142 -2.56 20.70 -10.40
C SER A 142 -2.18 22.18 -10.59
N ASN A 143 -1.93 22.89 -9.49
CA ASN A 143 -1.63 24.32 -9.49
C ASN A 143 -0.12 24.57 -9.40
N ARG A 144 0.70 23.56 -9.09
CA ARG A 144 2.16 23.71 -9.01
C ARG A 144 2.76 23.98 -10.39
N PHE A 145 3.82 24.78 -10.43
CA PHE A 145 4.48 25.14 -11.68
C PHE A 145 5.32 24.02 -12.29
N ASP A 146 5.93 23.17 -11.47
CA ASP A 146 6.84 22.11 -11.91
C ASP A 146 6.11 20.94 -12.58
N ILE A 147 4.93 20.57 -12.08
CA ILE A 147 4.21 19.36 -12.49
C ILE A 147 2.75 19.60 -12.89
N GLY A 148 2.23 20.82 -12.71
CA GLY A 148 0.82 21.12 -12.92
C GLY A 148 0.36 20.81 -14.34
N ASP A 149 1.16 21.17 -15.34
CA ASP A 149 0.84 20.91 -16.75
C ASP A 149 0.92 19.42 -17.09
N SER A 150 1.91 18.70 -16.55
CA SER A 150 2.01 17.24 -16.70
C SER A 150 0.78 16.53 -16.13
N ILE A 151 0.28 16.98 -14.98
CA ILE A 151 -0.92 16.42 -14.33
C ILE A 151 -2.17 16.71 -15.14
N LYS A 152 -2.27 17.89 -15.76
CA LYS A 152 -3.42 18.24 -16.63
C LYS A 152 -3.40 17.39 -17.91
N GLN A 153 -2.24 17.23 -18.53
CA GLN A 153 -2.05 16.44 -19.74
C GLN A 153 -2.21 14.93 -19.51
N SER A 154 -1.86 14.41 -18.33
CA SER A 154 -2.00 12.99 -17.98
C SER A 154 -3.45 12.57 -17.68
N ARG A 155 -4.41 13.49 -17.67
CA ARG A 155 -5.82 13.16 -17.46
C ARG A 155 -6.34 12.32 -18.62
N LEU A 156 -6.79 11.10 -18.30
CA LEU A 156 -7.34 10.18 -19.29
C LEU A 156 -8.62 10.73 -19.92
N PRO A 157 -8.84 10.52 -21.23
CA PRO A 157 -10.05 10.94 -21.89
C PRO A 157 -11.27 10.19 -21.31
N GLN A 158 -12.24 10.94 -20.81
CA GLN A 158 -13.51 10.38 -20.32
C GLN A 158 -14.47 10.15 -21.50
N ARG A 159 -14.23 9.07 -22.26
CA ARG A 159 -15.08 8.70 -23.41
C ARG A 159 -16.33 7.90 -23.02
N ALA A 160 -16.32 7.27 -21.85
CA ALA A 160 -17.47 6.57 -21.33
C ALA A 160 -18.36 7.56 -20.58
N ASN A 161 -19.56 7.85 -21.11
CA ASN A 161 -20.58 8.68 -20.45
C ASN A 161 -21.13 8.04 -19.16
N GLN A 162 -20.62 6.88 -18.77
CA GLN A 162 -20.87 6.25 -17.49
C GLN A 162 -19.74 6.68 -16.55
N ASN A 163 -20.00 7.65 -15.67
CA ASN A 163 -19.45 7.78 -14.31
C ASN A 163 -19.36 9.23 -13.85
N ASP A 164 -20.48 9.78 -13.38
CA ASP A 164 -20.40 10.66 -12.21
C ASP A 164 -21.53 10.40 -11.20
N THR A 165 -22.61 9.75 -11.60
CA THR A 165 -23.74 9.41 -10.71
C THR A 165 -23.41 8.35 -9.65
N GLY A 166 -22.53 7.39 -9.95
CA GLY A 166 -22.16 6.31 -9.01
C GLY A 166 -21.18 6.71 -7.91
N ASN A 167 -20.61 7.92 -7.96
CA ASN A 167 -19.56 8.37 -7.04
C ASN A 167 -19.98 9.55 -6.15
N ILE A 168 -21.25 9.98 -6.20
CA ILE A 168 -21.74 11.15 -5.44
C ILE A 168 -21.59 10.95 -3.92
N LEU A 169 -21.71 9.72 -3.42
CA LEU A 169 -21.64 9.38 -1.99
C LEU A 169 -20.24 9.02 -1.46
N ASN A 170 -19.26 8.77 -2.34
CA ASN A 170 -17.88 8.40 -1.96
C ASN A 170 -16.83 9.31 -2.61
N ARG A 171 -17.23 10.51 -3.05
CA ARG A 171 -16.26 11.58 -3.27
C ARG A 171 -15.73 11.95 -1.89
N PRO A 172 -14.45 11.71 -1.57
CA PRO A 172 -13.90 12.21 -0.33
C PRO A 172 -14.12 13.72 -0.31
N ILE A 173 -14.48 14.27 0.85
CA ILE A 173 -14.64 15.70 1.14
C ILE A 173 -13.47 16.54 0.56
N ASN A 174 -12.32 15.91 0.30
CA ASN A 174 -11.15 16.44 -0.38
C ASN A 174 -11.29 16.80 -1.88
N GLN A 175 -12.41 16.55 -2.57
CA GLN A 175 -12.61 17.09 -3.92
C GLN A 175 -12.80 18.61 -3.94
N ASP A 176 -13.19 19.23 -2.82
CA ASP A 176 -13.20 20.70 -2.73
C ASP A 176 -11.78 21.28 -2.81
N LEU A 177 -10.77 20.56 -2.33
CA LEU A 177 -9.36 20.97 -2.47
C LEU A 177 -8.88 20.93 -3.92
N SER A 178 -9.39 20.00 -4.74
CA SER A 178 -9.03 19.90 -6.17
C SER A 178 -9.68 20.98 -7.05
N LYS A 179 -10.63 21.73 -6.49
CA LYS A 179 -11.30 22.87 -7.12
C LYS A 179 -10.80 24.23 -6.62
N ARG A 180 -9.95 24.25 -5.59
CA ARG A 180 -9.38 25.52 -5.11
C ARG A 180 -8.54 26.14 -6.23
N ASP A 181 -8.92 27.36 -6.57
CA ASP A 181 -8.26 28.11 -7.63
C ASP A 181 -6.86 28.53 -7.17
N ARG A 182 -5.94 28.65 -8.13
CA ARG A 182 -4.59 29.14 -7.89
C ARG A 182 -4.58 30.60 -7.42
N ASN A 183 -5.62 31.36 -7.79
CA ASN A 183 -5.77 32.78 -7.50
C ASN A 183 -6.52 33.08 -6.18
N GLU A 184 -6.76 32.06 -5.35
CA GLU A 184 -7.31 32.25 -4.01
C GLU A 184 -6.46 33.25 -3.22
N VAL A 185 -7.11 34.31 -2.72
CA VAL A 185 -6.50 35.34 -1.87
C VAL A 185 -6.90 35.07 -0.43
N TYR A 186 -5.97 35.31 0.49
CA TYR A 186 -6.26 35.22 1.91
C TYR A 186 -7.07 36.45 2.33
N GLU A 187 -8.38 36.26 2.57
CA GLU A 187 -9.30 37.35 2.94
C GLU A 187 -9.34 37.63 4.46
N GLY A 188 -8.47 37.02 5.27
CA GLY A 188 -8.23 37.45 6.65
C GLY A 188 -9.38 37.31 7.65
N GLY A 189 -10.45 36.56 7.34
CA GLY A 189 -11.57 36.38 8.26
C GLY A 189 -11.32 35.30 9.34
N ASP A 190 -11.61 35.65 10.60
CA ASP A 190 -11.47 34.91 11.88
C ASP A 190 -12.16 33.51 11.99
N ILE A 191 -12.37 32.80 10.88
CA ILE A 191 -13.17 31.56 10.78
C ILE A 191 -12.30 30.29 10.82
N VAL A 192 -10.98 30.43 10.97
CA VAL A 192 -10.05 29.28 11.05
C VAL A 192 -10.37 28.39 12.29
N SER A 193 -10.96 28.96 13.34
CA SER A 193 -11.27 28.28 14.60
C SER A 193 -12.35 27.18 14.49
N ASN A 194 -13.30 27.29 13.56
CA ASN A 194 -14.48 26.39 13.53
C ASN A 194 -14.35 25.19 12.59
N LYS A 195 -13.29 25.09 11.77
CA LYS A 195 -13.12 24.00 10.79
C LYS A 195 -11.88 23.13 11.00
N ILE A 196 -10.96 23.50 11.88
CA ILE A 196 -9.79 22.65 12.15
C ILE A 196 -10.25 21.48 13.05
N GLY A 197 -10.52 20.34 12.43
CA GLY A 197 -10.62 19.09 13.16
C GLY A 197 -9.30 18.81 13.89
N MET A 198 -9.37 18.28 15.12
CA MET A 198 -8.16 17.89 15.86
C MET A 198 -7.29 16.95 15.02
N LEU A 199 -5.96 17.15 15.09
CA LEU A 199 -5.01 16.26 14.43
C LEU A 199 -5.22 14.82 14.92
N PRO A 200 -5.11 13.81 14.05
CA PRO A 200 -5.22 12.42 14.46
C PRO A 200 -4.09 12.07 15.45
N PRO A 201 -4.35 11.20 16.45
CA PRO A 201 -3.32 10.75 17.36
C PRO A 201 -2.24 9.94 16.62
N PRO A 202 -1.02 9.87 17.18
CA PRO A 202 0.05 9.08 16.57
C PRO A 202 -0.34 7.59 16.51
N LEU A 203 0.01 6.95 15.38
CA LEU A 203 -0.25 5.54 15.18
C LEU A 203 0.76 4.68 15.96
N ILE A 204 0.29 3.57 16.50
CA ILE A 204 1.09 2.62 17.28
C ILE A 204 1.00 1.21 16.69
N LEU A 205 1.99 0.37 16.99
CA LEU A 205 1.98 -1.03 16.57
C LEU A 205 0.93 -1.81 17.36
N SER A 206 0.01 -2.46 16.65
CA SER A 206 -1.05 -3.26 17.28
C SER A 206 -0.51 -4.44 18.10
N LEU A 207 0.65 -4.99 17.73
CA LEU A 207 1.29 -6.07 18.49
C LEU A 207 1.77 -5.61 19.88
N TRP A 208 2.02 -4.32 20.07
CA TRP A 208 2.52 -3.74 21.33
C TRP A 208 1.50 -2.80 21.98
N ALA A 209 0.22 -2.88 21.58
CA ALA A 209 -0.82 -2.02 22.14
C ALA A 209 -1.01 -2.20 23.66
N ASN A 210 -0.58 -3.34 24.21
CA ASN A 210 -0.61 -3.64 25.64
C ASN A 210 0.46 -2.90 26.46
N THR A 211 1.44 -2.25 25.84
CA THR A 211 2.48 -1.50 26.56
C THR A 211 2.12 -0.04 26.82
N ILE A 212 0.95 0.42 26.37
CA ILE A 212 0.49 1.80 26.57
C ILE A 212 0.04 1.99 28.03
N PRO A 213 0.33 3.13 28.67
CA PRO A 213 -0.22 3.46 29.97
C PRO A 213 -1.76 3.36 29.99
N LYS A 214 -2.31 2.73 31.03
CA LYS A 214 -3.77 2.50 31.17
C LYS A 214 -4.56 3.75 31.54
N TYR A 215 -3.87 4.77 32.06
CA TYR A 215 -4.46 6.03 32.52
C TYR A 215 -3.80 7.21 31.81
N GLN A 216 -4.58 8.28 31.64
CA GLN A 216 -4.10 9.58 31.17
C GLN A 216 -3.71 10.44 32.37
N ILE A 217 -2.75 11.35 32.19
CA ILE A 217 -2.31 12.27 33.25
C ILE A 217 -3.40 13.28 33.59
N TYR A 218 -4.15 13.74 32.58
CA TYR A 218 -5.21 14.73 32.72
C TYR A 218 -6.57 14.12 32.40
N TYR A 219 -7.61 14.62 33.06
CA TYR A 219 -8.99 14.26 32.79
C TYR A 219 -9.49 14.99 31.54
N ASN A 220 -9.93 14.24 30.52
CA ASN A 220 -10.48 14.79 29.29
C ASN A 220 -12.01 14.58 29.26
N ASN A 221 -12.76 15.69 29.26
CA ASN A 221 -14.22 15.69 29.30
C ASN A 221 -14.89 15.31 27.97
N ASN A 222 -14.17 15.32 26.86
CA ASN A 222 -14.70 15.01 25.52
C ASN A 222 -14.82 13.50 25.26
N ASN A 223 -15.42 12.77 26.22
CA ASN A 223 -15.48 11.31 26.19
C ASN A 223 -16.46 10.72 25.16
N ASN A 224 -17.21 11.55 24.44
CA ASN A 224 -18.06 11.06 23.35
C ASN A 224 -17.24 10.56 22.13
N ASN A 225 -15.94 10.91 22.04
CA ASN A 225 -15.03 10.43 20.99
C ASN A 225 -13.93 9.47 21.50
N THR A 226 -13.76 9.28 22.81
CA THR A 226 -12.68 8.43 23.37
C THR A 226 -13.05 6.96 23.49
N SER A 227 -14.30 6.58 23.27
CA SER A 227 -14.66 5.18 23.00
C SER A 227 -13.85 4.61 21.82
N HIS A 228 -13.31 5.46 20.94
CA HIS A 228 -12.41 5.06 19.86
C HIS A 228 -10.99 4.65 20.30
N ILE A 229 -10.55 5.00 21.52
CA ILE A 229 -9.23 4.63 22.08
C ILE A 229 -9.27 3.19 22.63
N MET A 230 -10.42 2.74 23.15
CA MET A 230 -10.63 1.33 23.55
C MET A 230 -11.16 0.43 22.42
N VAL A 231 -11.53 0.99 21.27
CA VAL A 231 -11.94 0.26 20.05
C VAL A 231 -10.79 -0.49 19.37
N SER A 232 -9.54 -0.36 19.82
CA SER A 232 -8.41 -1.18 19.35
C SER A 232 -8.59 -2.68 19.64
N HIS A 233 -9.42 -3.06 20.62
CA HIS A 233 -9.82 -4.47 20.80
C HIS A 233 -10.84 -4.96 19.75
N SER A 234 -11.57 -4.05 19.08
CA SER A 234 -12.49 -4.39 17.99
C SER A 234 -11.82 -4.47 16.62
N ALA A 235 -10.70 -3.78 16.39
CA ALA A 235 -9.92 -3.90 15.14
C ALA A 235 -9.35 -5.32 14.94
N VAL A 236 -9.06 -6.04 16.03
CA VAL A 236 -8.73 -7.47 16.01
C VAL A 236 -9.95 -8.33 15.62
N LYS A 237 -11.17 -7.90 16.01
CA LYS A 237 -12.41 -8.56 15.60
C LYS A 237 -12.74 -8.27 14.13
N ASP A 238 -12.52 -7.05 13.63
CA ASP A 238 -12.78 -6.68 12.23
C ASP A 238 -11.78 -7.29 11.24
N SER A 239 -10.52 -7.41 11.60
CA SER A 239 -9.53 -8.17 10.82
C SER A 239 -9.86 -9.67 10.81
N LYS A 240 -10.35 -10.25 11.92
CA LYS A 240 -10.97 -11.60 11.94
C LYS A 240 -12.24 -11.68 11.09
N ARG A 241 -13.10 -10.66 11.08
CA ARG A 241 -14.38 -10.65 10.33
C ARG A 241 -14.17 -10.57 8.82
N ARG A 242 -13.18 -9.78 8.37
CA ARG A 242 -12.74 -9.76 6.96
C ARG A 242 -12.17 -11.11 6.52
N TYR A 243 -11.43 -11.78 7.41
CA TYR A 243 -10.92 -13.13 7.18
C TYR A 243 -12.05 -14.16 6.97
N ILE A 244 -13.08 -14.16 7.83
CA ILE A 244 -14.23 -15.09 7.73
C ILE A 244 -15.00 -14.91 6.40
N LYS A 245 -15.30 -13.66 5.99
CA LYS A 245 -15.99 -13.40 4.70
C LYS A 245 -15.19 -13.90 3.48
N SER A 246 -13.86 -13.87 3.53
CA SER A 246 -13.03 -14.39 2.44
C SER A 246 -13.03 -15.93 2.35
N GLU A 247 -13.11 -16.64 3.49
CA GLU A 247 -13.23 -18.10 3.50
C GLU A 247 -14.62 -18.58 3.03
N GLU A 248 -15.68 -17.84 3.34
CA GLU A 248 -17.05 -18.14 2.88
C GLU A 248 -17.20 -17.96 1.37
N THR A 249 -16.62 -16.90 0.80
CA THR A 249 -16.64 -16.66 -0.65
C THR A 249 -15.78 -17.64 -1.43
N GLU A 250 -14.64 -18.11 -0.88
CA GLU A 250 -13.86 -19.21 -1.47
C GLU A 250 -14.60 -20.57 -1.39
N LYS A 251 -15.32 -20.85 -0.30
CA LYS A 251 -16.14 -22.07 -0.18
C LYS A 251 -17.32 -22.07 -1.14
N TYR A 252 -17.99 -20.94 -1.35
CA TYR A 252 -19.10 -20.83 -2.31
C TYR A 252 -18.64 -21.01 -3.76
N LYS A 253 -17.45 -20.54 -4.12
CA LYS A 253 -16.88 -20.75 -5.47
C LYS A 253 -16.48 -22.20 -5.74
N LYS A 254 -16.12 -22.97 -4.70
CA LYS A 254 -15.79 -24.40 -4.82
C LYS A 254 -17.00 -25.34 -4.86
N ARG A 255 -18.21 -24.87 -4.55
CA ARG A 255 -19.44 -25.68 -4.60
C ARG A 255 -20.22 -25.51 -5.92
N LYS A 256 -19.76 -24.64 -6.82
CA LYS A 256 -20.44 -24.32 -8.10
C LYS A 256 -19.70 -24.85 -9.34
N PHE A 257 -18.70 -25.70 -9.14
CA PHE A 257 -18.03 -26.46 -10.18
C PHE A 257 -17.94 -27.91 -9.73
#